data_AF-A0A3N4I4M3-F1
#
_entry.id   AF-A0A3N4I4M3-F1
#
_cell.length_a   1.000
_cell.length_b   1.000
_cell.length_c   1.000
_cell.angle_alpha   90.00
_cell.angle_beta   90.00
_cell.angle_gamma   90.00
#
_symmetry.space_group_name_H-M   'P 1'
#
loop_
_entity.id
_entity.type
_entity.pdbx_description
1 polymer ?
#
loop_
_entity_poly.entity_id
_entity_poly.type
_entity_poly.pdbx_seq_one_letter_code
_entity_poly.pdbx_strand_id
1 'polypeptide(L)'
;MPLPSFRFQGRQVWVKIHPYDRIERIDPLYLTDPEKHVPVKDPDTGKFEAWGVVTRNEVKNNYEFDRLKMCNTPYFYNDIDSPEEQWFKFLARRKETRLRADQTVIRQRQSRDFVLKIEYDELKNGKGESLVWRTVKVSGAMKLSVFCDKVVLPVMGWTRNYHAYLFTDRRDGALFGPKNAAFADLCSMNMRGYEFLDDEKYSIAHVLTKEHSELGFHYDLGDFWPHNVTVEKILSSEESNGKVEILSGSGACPPEDCGLDWVENYDKLVQNPDDEDVQALCRAALNYSHLPDTVGGRPWKYDPNYFDLSEAKARLQEALSSRASDKSGPVTITRDPESRILGDELGRGSMNEGQCTIGRVGNMMFCSMKVRQDPFDAPEGSVTTVKTDSKTGLSRVENIKVGAELRGICGFCGKPDRGLQMCGRCRAIWYCDRECQKSHWVDHKVACIAPDTIDPGTFYSEESRLKIIR
;
A
#
# COMPACT_ATOMS: atom_id res chain seq x y z
N MET A 1 8.93 29.68 7.85
CA MET A 1 9.93 30.55 7.17
C MET A 1 9.44 30.73 5.76
N PRO A 2 9.46 31.95 5.19
CA PRO A 2 9.05 32.15 3.79
C PRO A 2 9.92 31.31 2.85
N LEU A 3 9.29 30.68 1.86
CA LEU A 3 10.00 29.87 0.87
C LEU A 3 10.95 30.73 0.01
N PRO A 4 12.13 30.20 -0.36
CA PRO A 4 12.99 30.88 -1.31
C PRO A 4 12.30 30.95 -2.68
N SER A 5 12.33 32.11 -3.33
CA SER A 5 11.94 32.26 -4.74
C SER A 5 13.16 32.43 -5.63
N PHE A 6 13.09 31.90 -6.84
CA PHE A 6 14.15 31.94 -7.86
C PHE A 6 13.76 32.88 -9.00
N ARG A 7 14.75 33.30 -9.80
CA ARG A 7 14.52 33.97 -11.08
C ARG A 7 14.90 33.05 -12.23
N PHE A 8 13.98 32.80 -13.14
CA PHE A 8 14.22 32.06 -14.37
C PHE A 8 13.71 32.86 -15.57
N GLN A 9 14.59 33.17 -16.52
CA GLN A 9 14.27 33.98 -17.71
C GLN A 9 13.50 35.28 -17.39
N GLY A 10 13.89 35.96 -16.30
CA GLY A 10 13.27 37.21 -15.84
C GLY A 10 11.96 37.07 -15.05
N ARG A 11 11.43 35.85 -14.89
CA ARG A 11 10.23 35.56 -14.09
C ARG A 11 10.59 35.06 -12.69
N GLN A 12 9.79 35.43 -11.69
CA GLN A 12 9.88 34.87 -10.35
C GLN A 12 9.17 33.52 -10.32
N VAL A 13 9.83 32.49 -9.77
CA VAL A 13 9.31 31.12 -9.64
C VAL A 13 9.68 30.56 -8.25
N TRP A 14 9.00 29.50 -7.79
CA TRP A 14 9.22 28.90 -6.47
C TRP A 14 9.89 27.52 -6.52
N VAL A 15 10.36 27.13 -7.70
CA VAL A 15 11.03 25.87 -7.99
C VAL A 15 12.31 26.15 -8.76
N LYS A 16 13.32 25.30 -8.58
CA LYS A 16 14.55 25.35 -9.37
C LYS A 16 14.28 24.72 -10.73
N ILE A 17 14.62 25.43 -11.79
CA ILE A 17 14.45 24.99 -13.19
C ILE A 17 15.84 24.86 -13.80
N HIS A 18 16.10 23.78 -14.54
CA HIS A 18 17.38 23.59 -15.20
C HIS A 18 17.62 24.71 -16.24
N PRO A 19 18.83 25.27 -16.37
CA PRO A 19 19.10 26.38 -17.31
C PRO A 19 18.71 26.12 -18.78
N TYR A 20 18.68 24.85 -19.20
CA TYR A 20 18.29 24.44 -20.56
C TYR A 20 16.82 24.04 -20.71
N ASP A 21 16.06 24.02 -19.62
CA ASP A 21 14.62 23.71 -19.70
C ASP A 21 13.85 24.88 -20.30
N ARG A 22 12.73 24.53 -20.95
CA ARG A 22 11.79 25.50 -21.53
C ARG A 22 10.64 25.70 -20.56
N ILE A 23 10.52 26.90 -20.01
CA ILE A 23 9.49 27.24 -19.02
C ILE A 23 8.07 27.04 -19.58
N GLU A 24 7.90 27.16 -20.90
CA GLU A 24 6.62 26.96 -21.60
C GLU A 24 6.15 25.50 -21.62
N ARG A 25 7.02 24.56 -21.26
CA ARG A 25 6.69 23.12 -21.18
C ARG A 25 6.39 22.64 -19.76
N ILE A 26 6.56 23.51 -18.76
CA ILE A 26 6.19 23.24 -17.37
C ILE A 26 4.78 23.77 -17.17
N ASP A 27 3.90 22.98 -16.53
CA ASP A 27 2.57 23.45 -16.21
C ASP A 27 2.67 24.75 -15.37
N PRO A 28 1.97 25.83 -15.75
CA PRO A 28 2.03 27.11 -15.05
C PRO A 28 1.78 27.01 -13.54
N LEU A 29 1.01 26.02 -13.08
CA LEU A 29 0.75 25.77 -11.67
C LEU A 29 2.05 25.59 -10.88
N TYR A 30 2.99 24.79 -11.38
CA TYR A 30 4.22 24.45 -10.67
C TYR A 30 5.23 25.61 -10.60
N LEU A 31 4.96 26.67 -11.35
CA LEU A 31 5.72 27.92 -11.32
C LEU A 31 5.18 28.91 -10.28
N THR A 32 4.02 28.64 -9.68
CA THR A 32 3.39 29.50 -8.67
C THR A 32 3.91 29.22 -7.25
N ASP A 33 3.57 30.13 -6.33
CA ASP A 33 3.85 29.98 -4.89
C ASP A 33 3.02 28.84 -4.28
N PRO A 34 3.64 27.70 -3.90
CA PRO A 34 2.90 26.56 -3.32
C PRO A 34 2.27 26.90 -1.95
N GLU A 35 2.70 27.95 -1.24
CA GLU A 35 2.05 28.36 0.00
C GLU A 35 0.64 28.90 -0.26
N LYS A 36 0.42 29.51 -1.43
CA LYS A 36 -0.87 30.06 -1.85
C LYS A 36 -1.77 29.03 -2.53
N HIS A 37 -1.29 27.80 -2.74
CA HIS A 37 -2.09 26.73 -3.31
C HIS A 37 -3.30 26.43 -2.43
N VAL A 38 -4.48 26.55 -3.06
CA VAL A 38 -5.77 26.15 -2.52
C VAL A 38 -6.18 24.85 -3.22
N PRO A 39 -6.32 23.73 -2.49
CA PRO A 39 -6.80 22.47 -3.04
C PRO A 39 -8.12 22.67 -3.79
N VAL A 40 -8.23 22.08 -4.97
CA VAL A 40 -9.48 21.99 -5.74
C VAL A 40 -9.99 20.55 -5.77
N LYS A 41 -11.30 20.40 -5.86
CA LYS A 41 -11.93 19.09 -6.05
C LYS A 41 -11.73 18.64 -7.49
N ASP A 42 -11.43 17.37 -7.65
CA ASP A 42 -11.41 16.70 -8.93
C ASP A 42 -12.83 16.74 -9.54
N PRO A 43 -12.97 17.13 -10.83
CA PRO A 43 -14.27 17.34 -11.45
C PRO A 43 -15.06 16.04 -11.67
N ASP A 44 -14.38 14.91 -11.85
CA ASP A 44 -15.00 13.63 -12.15
C ASP A 44 -15.50 12.96 -10.86
N THR A 45 -14.70 13.04 -9.80
CA THR A 45 -15.02 12.42 -8.50
C THR A 45 -15.75 13.35 -7.53
N GLY A 46 -15.63 14.67 -7.71
CA GLY A 46 -16.16 15.67 -6.76
C GLY A 46 -15.44 15.69 -5.41
N LYS A 47 -14.30 14.99 -5.29
CA LYS A 47 -13.51 14.84 -4.06
C LYS A 47 -12.14 15.52 -4.22
N PHE A 48 -11.48 15.81 -3.09
CA PHE A 48 -10.08 16.22 -3.15
C PHE A 48 -9.21 14.98 -3.43
N GLU A 49 -8.45 15.03 -4.51
CA GLU A 49 -7.52 14.00 -5.00
C GLU A 49 -6.17 14.65 -5.28
N ALA A 50 -5.09 13.87 -5.28
CA ALA A 50 -3.78 14.28 -5.82
C ALA A 50 -3.33 15.69 -5.36
N TRP A 51 -3.35 15.95 -4.04
CA TRP A 51 -3.04 17.25 -3.41
C TRP A 51 -3.99 18.41 -3.75
N GLY A 52 -5.19 18.08 -4.21
CA GLY A 52 -6.15 19.02 -4.75
C GLY A 52 -5.60 19.74 -5.97
N VAL A 53 -4.82 19.03 -6.79
CA VAL A 53 -4.33 19.49 -8.08
C VAL A 53 -5.10 18.75 -9.16
N VAL A 54 -5.80 19.49 -10.00
CA VAL A 54 -6.45 18.95 -11.20
C VAL A 54 -5.57 19.28 -12.38
N THR A 55 -4.72 18.33 -12.78
CA THR A 55 -4.05 18.41 -14.08
C THR A 55 -5.07 17.99 -15.13
N ARG A 56 -5.57 18.93 -15.92
CA ARG A 56 -6.40 18.61 -17.10
C ARG A 56 -5.51 17.96 -18.17
N ASN A 57 -5.20 16.69 -17.99
CA ASN A 57 -4.74 15.86 -19.09
C ASN A 57 -5.99 15.27 -19.75
N GLU A 58 -6.67 16.07 -20.57
CA GLU A 58 -7.57 15.55 -21.60
C GLU A 58 -6.74 14.78 -22.63
N VAL A 59 -6.20 13.61 -22.28
CA VAL A 59 -5.50 12.76 -23.25
C VAL A 59 -5.82 11.30 -22.97
N LYS A 60 -6.83 10.79 -23.67
CA LYS A 60 -7.21 9.38 -23.76
C LYS A 60 -6.15 8.47 -24.42
N ASN A 61 -4.90 8.90 -24.55
CA ASN A 61 -3.88 8.20 -25.32
C ASN A 61 -2.56 8.02 -24.55
N ASN A 62 -2.00 6.82 -24.67
CA ASN A 62 -0.71 6.34 -24.14
C ASN A 62 0.52 7.23 -24.42
N TYR A 63 0.37 8.30 -25.20
CA TYR A 63 1.46 9.17 -25.62
C TYR A 63 1.93 10.13 -24.51
N GLU A 64 1.03 10.64 -23.68
CA GLU A 64 1.43 11.43 -22.49
C GLU A 64 1.90 10.53 -21.33
N PHE A 65 1.46 9.26 -21.30
CA PHE A 65 2.01 8.23 -20.41
C PHE A 65 3.49 7.97 -20.74
N ASP A 66 3.82 7.84 -22.03
CA ASP A 66 5.21 7.81 -22.48
C ASP A 66 5.92 9.15 -22.25
N ARG A 67 5.24 10.29 -22.38
CA ARG A 67 5.83 11.62 -22.16
C ARG A 67 6.16 11.92 -20.69
N LEU A 68 5.28 11.59 -19.74
CA LEU A 68 5.53 11.70 -18.29
C LEU A 68 6.67 10.77 -17.87
N LYS A 69 6.72 9.56 -18.42
CA LYS A 69 7.84 8.64 -18.25
C LYS A 69 9.14 9.19 -18.85
N MET A 70 9.07 9.82 -20.02
CA MET A 70 10.23 10.39 -20.72
C MET A 70 10.71 11.72 -20.12
N CYS A 71 9.82 12.58 -19.60
CA CYS A 71 10.15 13.87 -19.00
C CYS A 71 10.85 13.73 -17.64
N ASN A 72 10.66 12.61 -16.93
CA ASN A 72 11.43 12.30 -15.72
C ASN A 72 12.83 11.72 -16.03
N THR A 73 13.10 11.27 -17.26
CA THR A 73 14.36 10.62 -17.65
C THR A 73 15.61 11.45 -17.31
N PRO A 74 15.70 12.76 -17.58
CA PRO A 74 16.90 13.55 -17.24
C PRO A 74 17.10 13.79 -15.74
N TYR A 75 16.02 13.77 -14.96
CA TYR A 75 16.03 13.97 -13.51
C TYR A 75 16.42 12.68 -12.76
N PHE A 76 16.07 11.51 -13.30
CA PHE A 76 16.52 10.20 -12.80
C PHE A 76 18.04 10.01 -12.82
N TYR A 77 18.77 10.64 -13.75
CA TYR A 77 20.22 10.44 -13.91
C TYR A 77 21.09 11.42 -13.12
N ASN A 78 20.53 12.49 -12.55
CA ASN A 78 21.31 13.55 -11.91
C ASN A 78 21.01 13.74 -10.41
N ASP A 79 20.14 12.92 -9.80
CA ASP A 79 19.62 13.12 -8.42
C ASP A 79 19.09 14.57 -8.20
N ILE A 80 18.47 15.15 -9.23
CA ILE A 80 17.84 16.48 -9.17
C ILE A 80 16.33 16.27 -9.16
N ASP A 81 15.63 16.99 -8.29
CA ASP A 81 14.16 16.99 -8.27
C ASP A 81 13.59 17.79 -9.45
N SER A 82 12.56 17.27 -10.11
CA SER A 82 11.80 18.02 -11.12
C SER A 82 11.10 19.25 -10.49
N PRO A 83 10.71 20.27 -11.29
CA PRO A 83 9.90 21.39 -10.80
C PRO A 83 8.64 20.92 -10.06
N GLU A 84 7.94 19.93 -10.60
CA GLU A 84 6.77 19.29 -10.01
C GLU A 84 7.11 18.67 -8.66
N GLU A 85 8.12 17.80 -8.59
CA GLU A 85 8.55 17.14 -7.35
C GLU A 85 8.91 18.15 -6.27
N GLN A 86 9.62 19.23 -6.61
CA GLN A 86 9.94 20.31 -5.67
C GLN A 86 8.66 20.97 -5.14
N TRP A 87 7.71 21.27 -6.02
CA TRP A 87 6.44 21.91 -5.66
C TRP A 87 5.59 21.03 -4.74
N PHE A 88 5.45 19.74 -5.06
CA PHE A 88 4.73 18.78 -4.22
C PHE A 88 5.46 18.49 -2.89
N LYS A 89 6.80 18.50 -2.87
CA LYS A 89 7.59 18.43 -1.62
C LYS A 89 7.28 19.60 -0.68
N PHE A 90 7.01 20.80 -1.21
CA PHE A 90 6.54 21.92 -0.37
C PHE A 90 5.16 21.66 0.23
N LEU A 91 4.20 21.17 -0.58
CA LEU A 91 2.87 20.81 -0.07
C LEU A 91 2.95 19.71 1.01
N ALA A 92 3.80 18.71 0.80
CA ALA A 92 4.04 17.65 1.77
C ALA A 92 4.56 18.20 3.10
N ARG A 93 5.61 19.02 3.09
CA ARG A 93 6.15 19.66 4.31
C ARG A 93 5.12 20.53 5.02
N ARG A 94 4.30 21.27 4.25
CA ARG A 94 3.20 22.08 4.78
C ARG A 94 2.16 21.19 5.49
N LYS A 95 1.79 20.06 4.88
CA LYS A 95 0.89 19.07 5.47
C LYS A 95 1.47 18.47 6.75
N GLU A 96 2.73 18.03 6.73
CA GLU A 96 3.40 17.47 7.92
C GLU A 96 3.40 18.45 9.09
N THR A 97 3.65 19.73 8.82
CA THR A 97 3.63 20.79 9.84
C THR A 97 2.24 20.92 10.47
N ARG A 98 1.17 20.90 9.67
CA ARG A 98 -0.22 20.95 10.16
C ARG A 98 -0.58 19.72 10.98
N LEU A 99 -0.20 18.52 10.53
CA LEU A 99 -0.45 17.28 11.25
C LEU A 99 0.30 17.22 12.61
N ARG A 100 1.37 18.00 12.77
CA ARG A 100 2.12 18.11 14.03
C ARG A 100 1.58 19.18 14.99
N ALA A 101 0.75 20.11 14.54
CA ALA A 101 0.33 21.26 15.35
C ALA A 101 -0.61 20.88 16.52
N ASP A 102 -1.59 20.00 16.29
CA ASP A 102 -2.67 19.71 17.25
C ASP A 102 -2.53 18.32 17.93
N GLN A 103 -1.37 18.05 18.53
CA GLN A 103 -1.08 16.74 19.14
C GLN A 103 -2.06 16.33 20.25
N THR A 104 -2.57 17.27 21.03
CA THR A 104 -3.54 16.98 22.11
C THR A 104 -4.85 16.42 21.55
N VAL A 105 -5.39 17.04 20.50
CA VAL A 105 -6.64 16.62 19.87
C VAL A 105 -6.44 15.28 19.15
N ILE A 106 -5.30 15.09 18.51
CA ILE A 106 -4.94 13.81 17.88
C ILE A 106 -4.88 12.69 18.93
N ARG A 107 -4.23 12.91 20.07
CA ARG A 107 -4.14 11.91 21.15
C ARG A 107 -5.50 11.52 21.71
N GLN A 108 -6.42 12.47 21.87
CA GLN A 108 -7.79 12.17 22.30
C GLN A 108 -8.54 11.27 21.32
N ARG A 109 -8.33 11.46 20.01
CA ARG A 109 -8.89 10.57 18.98
C ARG A 109 -8.17 9.23 18.91
N GLN A 110 -6.86 9.19 19.13
CA GLN A 110 -6.08 7.95 19.14
C GLN A 110 -6.53 6.98 20.24
N SER A 111 -7.12 7.49 21.34
CA SER A 111 -7.67 6.66 22.41
C SER A 111 -9.08 6.11 22.10
N ARG A 112 -9.60 6.30 20.89
CA ARG A 112 -10.94 5.88 20.47
C ARG A 112 -10.85 4.82 19.39
N ASP A 113 -11.82 3.92 19.38
CA ASP A 113 -12.03 2.99 18.27
C ASP A 113 -12.95 3.63 17.22
N PHE A 114 -12.67 3.34 15.96
CA PHE A 114 -13.38 3.83 14.79
C PHE A 114 -14.06 2.66 14.11
N VAL A 115 -15.35 2.81 13.82
CA VAL A 115 -16.08 1.94 12.90
C VAL A 115 -15.97 2.56 11.52
N LEU A 116 -15.30 1.85 10.62
CA LEU A 116 -14.97 2.30 9.27
C LEU A 116 -15.66 1.39 8.25
N LYS A 117 -16.33 2.01 7.27
CA LYS A 117 -16.82 1.32 6.08
C LYS A 117 -15.81 1.51 4.94
N ILE A 118 -15.35 0.42 4.37
CA ILE A 118 -14.43 0.38 3.24
C ILE A 118 -15.24 -0.08 2.03
N GLU A 119 -15.33 0.75 1.01
CA GLU A 119 -16.17 0.53 -0.16
C GLU A 119 -15.30 0.56 -1.42
N TYR A 120 -15.47 -0.43 -2.30
CA TYR A 120 -14.87 -0.40 -3.63
C TYR A 120 -15.70 0.54 -4.52
N ASP A 121 -15.06 1.54 -5.12
CA ASP A 121 -15.76 2.70 -5.70
C ASP A 121 -16.33 2.43 -7.11
N GLU A 122 -15.78 1.45 -7.83
CA GLU A 122 -16.09 1.17 -9.23
C GLU A 122 -17.30 0.24 -9.43
N LEU A 123 -17.56 -0.67 -8.48
CA LEU A 123 -18.69 -1.60 -8.57
C LEU A 123 -19.87 -1.13 -7.71
N LYS A 124 -20.87 -0.52 -8.36
CA LYS A 124 -22.07 0.03 -7.72
C LYS A 124 -23.34 -0.54 -8.33
N ASN A 125 -24.37 -0.73 -7.52
CA ASN A 125 -25.70 -1.12 -8.00
C ASN A 125 -26.45 0.07 -8.63
N GLY A 126 -27.65 -0.17 -9.17
CA GLY A 126 -28.48 0.88 -9.78
C GLY A 126 -28.94 2.00 -8.84
N LYS A 127 -28.70 1.88 -7.52
CA LYS A 127 -28.94 2.94 -6.52
C LYS A 127 -27.66 3.70 -6.13
N GLY A 128 -26.51 3.34 -6.70
CA GLY A 128 -25.21 3.91 -6.39
C GLY A 128 -24.54 3.32 -5.14
N GLU A 129 -25.06 2.22 -4.58
CA GLU A 129 -24.46 1.55 -3.43
C GLU A 129 -23.36 0.59 -3.89
N SER A 130 -22.20 0.60 -3.22
CA SER A 130 -21.10 -0.31 -3.55
C SER A 130 -21.51 -1.78 -3.35
N LEU A 131 -21.23 -2.61 -4.35
CA LEU A 131 -21.49 -4.05 -4.32
C LEU A 131 -20.47 -4.79 -3.44
N VAL A 132 -19.24 -4.26 -3.41
CA VAL A 132 -18.12 -4.79 -2.64
C VAL A 132 -17.78 -3.82 -1.51
N TRP A 133 -17.94 -4.26 -0.26
CA TRP A 133 -17.63 -3.43 0.91
C TRP A 133 -17.35 -4.26 2.17
N ARG A 134 -16.69 -3.64 3.15
CA ARG A 134 -16.40 -4.21 4.48
C ARG A 134 -16.61 -3.15 5.56
N THR A 135 -17.20 -3.53 6.69
CA THR A 135 -17.22 -2.68 7.89
C THR A 135 -16.27 -3.26 8.93
N VAL A 136 -15.32 -2.45 9.38
CA VAL A 136 -14.28 -2.84 10.34
C VAL A 136 -14.26 -1.90 11.54
N LYS A 137 -13.86 -2.42 12.70
CA LYS A 137 -13.53 -1.64 13.89
C LYS A 137 -12.02 -1.65 14.08
N VAL A 138 -11.41 -0.46 14.19
CA VAL A 138 -9.96 -0.29 14.40
C VAL A 138 -9.68 0.80 15.41
N SER A 139 -8.53 0.76 16.09
CA SER A 139 -8.09 1.86 16.95
C SER A 139 -7.69 3.09 16.12
N GLY A 140 -8.02 4.29 16.58
CA GLY A 140 -7.55 5.55 16.01
C GLY A 140 -6.03 5.73 16.08
N ALA A 141 -5.35 5.00 16.97
CA ALA A 141 -3.89 4.94 17.07
C ALA A 141 -3.24 4.07 15.98
N MET A 142 -4.00 3.25 15.26
CA MET A 142 -3.48 2.38 14.21
C MET A 142 -2.81 3.20 13.10
N LYS A 143 -1.57 2.85 12.79
CA LYS A 143 -0.81 3.47 11.69
C LYS A 143 -1.46 3.14 10.35
N LEU A 144 -1.36 4.06 9.39
CA LEU A 144 -1.93 3.86 8.05
C LEU A 144 -1.31 2.64 7.36
N SER A 145 0.00 2.43 7.50
CA SER A 145 0.68 1.23 6.98
C SER A 145 0.17 -0.08 7.59
N VAL A 146 -0.06 -0.08 8.91
CA VAL A 146 -0.62 -1.24 9.62
C VAL A 146 -2.09 -1.45 9.22
N PHE A 147 -2.85 -0.38 9.02
CA PHE A 147 -4.22 -0.48 8.53
C PHE A 147 -4.30 -1.15 7.17
N CYS A 148 -3.41 -0.79 6.23
CA CYS A 148 -3.32 -1.46 4.94
C CYS A 148 -2.98 -2.96 5.11
N ASP A 149 -1.79 -3.27 5.64
CA ASP A 149 -1.24 -4.64 5.72
C ASP A 149 -2.10 -5.59 6.57
N LYS A 150 -2.57 -5.12 7.73
CA LYS A 150 -3.21 -5.98 8.74
C LYS A 150 -4.73 -5.96 8.72
N VAL A 151 -5.34 -4.97 8.05
CA VAL A 151 -6.79 -4.83 8.05
C VAL A 151 -7.33 -4.86 6.64
N VAL A 152 -7.01 -3.87 5.80
CA VAL A 152 -7.65 -3.71 4.49
C VAL A 152 -7.38 -4.91 3.58
N LEU A 153 -6.11 -5.28 3.37
CA LEU A 153 -5.75 -6.40 2.50
C LEU A 153 -6.42 -7.73 2.92
N PRO A 154 -6.33 -8.17 4.19
CA PRO A 154 -6.94 -9.45 4.59
C PRO A 154 -8.48 -9.43 4.56
N VAL A 155 -9.14 -8.32 4.90
CA VAL A 155 -10.62 -8.27 4.84
C VAL A 155 -11.13 -8.22 3.41
N MET A 156 -10.37 -7.62 2.49
CA MET A 156 -10.65 -7.66 1.05
C MET A 156 -10.29 -9.00 0.40
N GLY A 157 -9.43 -9.81 1.03
CA GLY A 157 -8.99 -11.10 0.48
C GLY A 157 -7.83 -10.96 -0.50
N TRP A 158 -7.04 -9.89 -0.37
CA TRP A 158 -5.82 -9.67 -1.13
C TRP A 158 -4.59 -10.20 -0.43
N THR A 159 -3.54 -10.39 -1.23
CA THR A 159 -2.25 -10.85 -0.79
C THR A 159 -1.51 -9.71 -0.10
N ARG A 160 -1.08 -9.95 1.14
CA ARG A 160 -0.34 -8.96 1.92
C ARG A 160 1.05 -8.73 1.32
N ASN A 161 1.48 -7.47 1.31
CA ASN A 161 2.80 -7.03 0.83
C ASN A 161 3.07 -7.33 -0.66
N TYR A 162 2.03 -7.45 -1.49
CA TYR A 162 2.21 -7.77 -2.91
C TYR A 162 2.38 -6.52 -3.77
N HIS A 163 1.46 -5.56 -3.63
CA HIS A 163 1.49 -4.29 -4.38
C HIS A 163 1.67 -3.05 -3.50
N ALA A 164 2.09 -1.95 -4.12
CA ALA A 164 2.05 -0.63 -3.50
C ALA A 164 0.61 -0.13 -3.34
N TYR A 165 0.46 0.94 -2.56
CA TYR A 165 -0.82 1.58 -2.29
C TYR A 165 -0.64 3.06 -1.94
N LEU A 166 -1.72 3.82 -2.05
CA LEU A 166 -1.79 5.23 -1.63
C LEU A 166 -3.08 5.50 -0.86
N PHE A 167 -2.96 6.25 0.23
CA PHE A 167 -4.08 6.87 0.92
C PHE A 167 -4.21 8.35 0.53
N THR A 168 -5.43 8.83 0.35
CA THR A 168 -5.74 10.24 0.07
C THR A 168 -6.55 10.85 1.22
N ASP A 169 -6.02 11.88 1.88
CA ASP A 169 -6.81 12.67 2.83
C ASP A 169 -7.83 13.52 2.09
N ARG A 170 -9.12 13.18 2.23
CA ARG A 170 -10.23 13.83 1.51
C ARG A 170 -10.51 15.28 1.93
N ARG A 171 -9.73 15.86 2.85
CA ARG A 171 -9.84 17.27 3.22
C ARG A 171 -9.01 18.19 2.33
N ASP A 172 -7.91 17.69 1.77
CA ASP A 172 -6.98 18.49 0.96
C ASP A 172 -6.25 17.72 -0.15
N GLY A 173 -6.57 16.44 -0.34
CA GLY A 173 -5.98 15.58 -1.36
C GLY A 173 -4.58 15.07 -1.02
N ALA A 174 -4.05 15.37 0.18
CA ALA A 174 -2.69 14.95 0.54
C ALA A 174 -2.54 13.42 0.50
N LEU A 175 -1.45 12.96 -0.10
CA LEU A 175 -1.17 11.54 -0.29
C LEU A 175 -0.30 10.98 0.83
N PHE A 176 -0.54 9.74 1.22
CA PHE A 176 0.27 8.95 2.16
C PHE A 176 0.51 7.56 1.57
N GLY A 177 1.68 6.99 1.82
CA GLY A 177 2.03 5.67 1.30
C GLY A 177 3.38 5.18 1.81
N PRO A 178 3.83 4.01 1.32
CA PRO A 178 5.00 3.32 1.85
C PRO A 178 6.32 3.92 1.32
N LYS A 179 6.79 5.01 1.95
CA LYS A 179 7.86 5.89 1.38
C LYS A 179 9.23 5.22 1.28
N ASN A 180 9.46 4.17 2.06
CA ASN A 180 10.72 3.43 2.10
C ASN A 180 10.61 2.04 1.46
N ALA A 181 9.58 1.81 0.63
CA ALA A 181 9.36 0.53 -0.04
C ALA A 181 9.98 0.47 -1.45
N ALA A 182 10.00 -0.75 -1.99
CA ALA A 182 10.57 -1.12 -3.29
C ALA A 182 9.59 -1.96 -4.14
N PHE A 183 8.28 -1.81 -3.91
CA PHE A 183 7.27 -2.43 -4.77
C PHE A 183 7.47 -2.03 -6.24
N ALA A 184 7.32 -2.98 -7.16
CA ALA A 184 7.59 -2.76 -8.59
C ALA A 184 6.67 -1.67 -9.20
N ASP A 185 5.45 -1.58 -8.72
CA ASP A 185 4.39 -0.67 -9.17
C ASP A 185 4.49 0.74 -8.54
N LEU A 186 5.43 1.01 -7.63
CA LEU A 186 5.74 2.40 -7.20
C LEU A 186 6.16 3.29 -8.36
N CYS A 187 6.66 2.71 -9.47
CA CYS A 187 6.97 3.46 -10.68
C CYS A 187 5.75 4.14 -11.30
N SER A 188 4.53 3.67 -11.00
CA SER A 188 3.26 4.25 -11.44
C SER A 188 2.74 5.35 -10.50
N MET A 189 3.41 5.65 -9.39
CA MET A 189 2.95 6.64 -8.42
C MET A 189 2.71 8.04 -9.03
N ASN A 190 3.54 8.45 -9.98
CA ASN A 190 3.40 9.75 -10.66
C ASN A 190 2.07 9.92 -11.42
N MET A 191 1.32 8.84 -11.64
CA MET A 191 -0.04 8.88 -12.17
C MET A 191 -1.07 9.45 -11.17
N ARG A 192 -0.75 9.42 -9.87
CA ARG A 192 -1.61 9.94 -8.78
C ARG A 192 -1.01 11.13 -8.05
N GLY A 193 0.31 11.29 -8.06
CA GLY A 193 0.99 12.47 -7.55
C GLY A 193 2.51 12.33 -7.53
N TYR A 194 3.23 13.45 -7.38
CA TYR A 194 4.70 13.46 -7.41
C TYR A 194 5.35 13.32 -6.03
N GLU A 195 4.57 13.32 -4.94
CA GLU A 195 5.07 13.16 -3.57
C GLU A 195 3.97 12.64 -2.65
N PHE A 196 4.37 11.92 -1.61
CA PHE A 196 3.50 11.39 -0.58
C PHE A 196 4.19 11.37 0.79
N LEU A 197 3.38 11.43 1.84
CA LEU A 197 3.84 11.33 3.22
C LEU A 197 4.07 9.86 3.58
N ASP A 198 5.09 9.65 4.40
CA ASP A 198 5.42 8.36 4.97
C ASP A 198 4.30 7.90 5.92
N ASP A 199 3.54 6.89 5.49
CA ASP A 199 2.34 6.39 6.15
C ASP A 199 2.60 5.71 7.50
N GLU A 200 3.86 5.35 7.81
CA GLU A 200 4.27 4.84 9.11
C GLU A 200 4.24 5.91 10.20
N LYS A 201 4.35 7.19 9.80
CA LYS A 201 4.37 8.31 10.75
C LYS A 201 2.97 8.68 11.22
N TYR A 202 1.94 8.38 10.44
CA TYR A 202 0.58 8.86 10.66
C TYR A 202 -0.39 7.72 11.00
N SER A 203 -1.41 8.03 11.79
CA SER A 203 -2.45 7.08 12.21
C SER A 203 -3.81 7.48 11.68
N ILE A 204 -4.79 6.58 11.77
CA ILE A 204 -6.20 6.85 11.41
C ILE A 204 -6.69 8.19 11.98
N ALA A 205 -6.43 8.46 13.27
CA ALA A 205 -6.84 9.68 13.97
C ALA A 205 -6.18 11.00 13.48
N HIS A 206 -5.11 10.94 12.68
CA HIS A 206 -4.53 12.12 12.02
C HIS A 206 -5.39 12.58 10.85
N VAL A 207 -5.99 11.64 10.13
CA VAL A 207 -6.71 11.88 8.87
C VAL A 207 -8.21 11.93 9.11
N LEU A 208 -8.76 10.91 9.77
CA LEU A 208 -10.18 10.79 10.07
C LEU A 208 -10.51 11.48 11.41
N THR A 209 -11.21 12.62 11.35
CA THR A 209 -11.38 13.51 12.52
C THR A 209 -12.77 13.54 13.13
N LYS A 210 -13.79 13.09 12.39
CA LYS A 210 -15.20 13.08 12.78
C LYS A 210 -15.96 11.99 12.02
N GLU A 211 -17.17 11.69 12.44
CA GLU A 211 -18.11 10.87 11.65
C GLU A 211 -18.30 11.47 10.26
N HIS A 212 -18.47 10.59 9.27
CA HIS A 212 -18.48 10.91 7.83
C HIS A 212 -17.17 11.52 7.28
N SER A 213 -16.07 11.49 8.05
CA SER A 213 -14.75 11.75 7.44
C SER A 213 -14.44 10.63 6.45
N GLU A 214 -13.84 10.99 5.33
CA GLU A 214 -13.44 10.05 4.29
C GLU A 214 -11.93 10.00 4.13
N LEU A 215 -11.43 8.84 3.73
CA LEU A 215 -10.06 8.58 3.34
C LEU A 215 -10.10 7.77 2.05
N GLY A 216 -9.53 8.30 0.97
CA GLY A 216 -9.33 7.53 -0.25
C GLY A 216 -8.26 6.47 -0.05
N PHE A 217 -8.39 5.32 -0.69
CA PHE A 217 -7.40 4.25 -0.69
C PHE A 217 -7.31 3.65 -2.09
N HIS A 218 -6.13 3.68 -2.70
CA HIS A 218 -5.83 3.00 -3.95
C HIS A 218 -4.87 1.86 -3.65
N TYR A 219 -5.26 0.64 -4.01
CA TYR A 219 -4.41 -0.55 -3.92
C TYR A 219 -4.02 -1.00 -5.32
N ASP A 220 -2.84 -1.60 -5.45
CA ASP A 220 -2.24 -1.96 -6.72
C ASP A 220 -2.01 -0.72 -7.58
N LEU A 221 -0.79 -0.17 -7.59
CA LEU A 221 -0.52 0.99 -8.44
C LEU A 221 -0.31 0.60 -9.92
N GLY A 222 -0.41 -0.70 -10.26
CA GLY A 222 -0.57 -1.18 -11.63
C GLY A 222 -2.03 -1.07 -12.08
N ASP A 223 -2.95 -1.67 -11.31
CA ASP A 223 -4.38 -1.79 -11.65
C ASP A 223 -5.29 -0.72 -10.99
N PHE A 224 -4.75 0.07 -10.07
CA PHE A 224 -5.36 1.26 -9.46
C PHE A 224 -6.68 1.09 -8.73
N TRP A 225 -6.94 -0.04 -8.07
CA TRP A 225 -8.21 -0.36 -7.39
C TRP A 225 -8.67 0.72 -6.38
N PRO A 226 -9.68 1.56 -6.72
CA PRO A 226 -10.06 2.69 -5.88
C PRO A 226 -11.07 2.29 -4.81
N HIS A 227 -10.81 2.74 -3.59
CA HIS A 227 -11.66 2.55 -2.42
C HIS A 227 -11.91 3.85 -1.69
N ASN A 228 -13.06 3.91 -1.05
CA ASN A 228 -13.41 4.94 -0.09
C ASN A 228 -13.53 4.33 1.31
N VAL A 229 -12.82 4.91 2.28
CA VAL A 229 -12.93 4.55 3.70
C VAL A 229 -13.69 5.67 4.42
N THR A 230 -14.88 5.37 4.92
CA THR A 230 -15.76 6.34 5.59
C THR A 230 -15.89 6.01 7.06
N VAL A 231 -15.81 7.02 7.93
CA VAL A 231 -16.13 6.86 9.36
C VAL A 231 -17.63 6.76 9.55
N GLU A 232 -18.12 5.59 9.95
CA GLU A 232 -19.52 5.41 10.35
C GLU A 232 -19.75 5.89 11.79
N LYS A 233 -18.84 5.55 12.70
CA LYS A 233 -18.93 5.93 14.11
C LYS A 233 -17.54 6.08 14.73
N ILE A 234 -17.38 7.06 15.62
CA ILE A 234 -16.24 7.14 16.54
C ILE A 234 -16.74 6.76 17.93
N LEU A 235 -16.22 5.67 18.48
CA LEU A 235 -16.70 5.14 19.76
C LEU A 235 -16.28 6.04 20.93
N SER A 236 -17.10 6.05 21.97
CA SER A 236 -16.76 6.68 23.25
C SER A 236 -15.56 5.97 23.91
N SER A 237 -15.04 6.53 25.00
CA SER A 237 -13.83 5.99 25.66
C SER A 237 -14.17 4.67 26.34
N GLU A 238 -15.40 4.58 26.81
CA GLU A 238 -16.01 3.48 27.53
C GLU A 238 -16.32 2.31 26.58
N GLU A 239 -16.72 2.61 25.33
CA GLU A 239 -16.96 1.62 24.28
C GLU A 239 -15.68 1.15 23.58
N SER A 240 -14.60 1.92 23.64
CA SER A 240 -13.33 1.62 22.97
C SER A 240 -12.52 0.59 23.74
N ASN A 241 -12.09 -0.47 23.07
CA ASN A 241 -11.33 -1.58 23.66
C ASN A 241 -10.07 -1.94 22.86
N GLY A 242 -9.80 -1.26 21.75
CA GLY A 242 -8.61 -1.47 20.92
C GLY A 242 -8.62 -2.75 20.11
N LYS A 243 -9.70 -3.55 20.16
CA LYS A 243 -9.83 -4.76 19.34
C LYS A 243 -10.02 -4.40 17.89
N VAL A 244 -9.35 -5.15 17.02
CA VAL A 244 -9.51 -5.05 15.57
C VAL A 244 -10.49 -6.12 15.12
N GLU A 245 -11.58 -5.72 14.50
CA GLU A 245 -12.68 -6.61 14.15
C GLU A 245 -13.24 -6.29 12.76
N ILE A 246 -13.61 -7.31 12.00
CA ILE A 246 -14.53 -7.15 10.87
C ILE A 246 -15.96 -7.44 11.38
N LEU A 247 -16.86 -6.49 11.14
CA LEU A 247 -18.24 -6.51 11.64
C LEU A 247 -19.19 -7.08 10.60
N SER A 248 -19.02 -6.70 9.33
CA SER A 248 -19.87 -7.11 8.21
C SER A 248 -19.17 -6.84 6.87
N GLY A 249 -19.77 -7.31 5.77
CA GLY A 249 -19.27 -7.09 4.42
C GLY A 249 -20.18 -7.69 3.35
N SER A 250 -19.85 -7.44 2.08
CA SER A 250 -20.55 -7.96 0.90
C SER A 250 -19.61 -8.00 -0.29
N GLY A 251 -19.81 -8.99 -1.18
CA GLY A 251 -19.13 -9.09 -2.48
C GLY A 251 -17.66 -9.49 -2.40
N ALA A 252 -17.20 -10.18 -3.43
CA ALA A 252 -15.80 -10.54 -3.61
C ALA A 252 -15.02 -9.35 -4.19
N CYS A 253 -13.81 -9.10 -3.70
CA CYS A 253 -12.94 -8.10 -4.30
C CYS A 253 -12.36 -8.60 -5.63
N PRO A 254 -11.94 -7.67 -6.51
CA PRO A 254 -11.18 -8.00 -7.72
C PRO A 254 -10.06 -9.00 -7.41
N PRO A 255 -9.87 -10.06 -8.22
CA PRO A 255 -8.70 -10.93 -8.13
C PRO A 255 -7.38 -10.15 -8.30
N GLU A 256 -6.30 -10.64 -7.70
CA GLU A 256 -4.97 -10.03 -7.89
C GLU A 256 -4.54 -10.09 -9.37
N ASP A 257 -3.93 -9.01 -9.88
CA ASP A 257 -3.50 -8.82 -11.27
C ASP A 257 -4.59 -9.11 -12.32
N CYS A 258 -5.86 -8.79 -12.02
CA CYS A 258 -6.96 -9.02 -12.96
C CYS A 258 -7.08 -7.94 -14.05
N GLY A 259 -6.30 -6.87 -13.97
CA GLY A 259 -6.24 -5.81 -14.99
C GLY A 259 -7.36 -4.78 -14.90
N LEU A 260 -7.13 -3.62 -15.53
CA LEU A 260 -8.03 -2.44 -15.48
C LEU A 260 -9.44 -2.65 -16.05
N ASP A 261 -9.68 -3.74 -16.77
CA ASP A 261 -10.98 -4.10 -17.37
C ASP A 261 -11.88 -4.92 -16.42
N TRP A 262 -11.54 -4.98 -15.13
CA TRP A 262 -12.28 -5.81 -14.17
C TRP A 262 -13.78 -5.50 -14.09
N VAL A 263 -14.22 -4.25 -14.23
CA VAL A 263 -15.66 -3.93 -14.26
C VAL A 263 -16.36 -4.64 -15.43
N GLU A 264 -15.72 -4.70 -16.60
CA GLU A 264 -16.27 -5.42 -17.75
C GLU A 264 -16.28 -6.93 -17.50
N ASN A 265 -15.23 -7.48 -16.87
CA ASN A 265 -15.16 -8.89 -16.51
C ASN A 265 -16.16 -9.28 -15.41
N TYR A 266 -16.44 -8.36 -14.48
CA TYR A 266 -17.50 -8.50 -13.49
C TYR A 266 -18.88 -8.58 -14.18
N ASP A 267 -19.16 -7.68 -15.14
CA ASP A 267 -20.41 -7.70 -15.89
C ASP A 267 -20.58 -8.99 -16.71
N LYS A 268 -19.50 -9.51 -17.30
CA LYS A 268 -19.50 -10.83 -17.96
C LYS A 268 -19.88 -11.93 -16.97
N LEU A 269 -19.30 -11.97 -15.78
CA LEU A 269 -19.64 -12.97 -14.75
C LEU A 269 -21.09 -12.84 -14.24
N VAL A 270 -21.62 -11.62 -14.16
CA VAL A 270 -23.04 -11.41 -13.79
C VAL A 270 -23.97 -11.96 -14.88
N GLN A 271 -23.62 -11.79 -16.15
CA GLN A 271 -24.41 -12.29 -17.29
C GLN A 271 -24.25 -13.80 -17.49
N ASN A 272 -23.02 -14.30 -17.32
CA ASN A 272 -22.62 -15.69 -17.47
C ASN A 272 -21.63 -16.06 -16.35
N PRO A 273 -22.12 -16.64 -15.24
CA PRO A 273 -21.25 -17.10 -14.15
C PRO A 273 -20.21 -18.13 -14.57
N ASP A 274 -20.40 -18.76 -15.73
CA ASP A 274 -19.55 -19.82 -16.29
C ASP A 274 -18.64 -19.31 -17.42
N ASP A 275 -18.46 -17.99 -17.55
CA ASP A 275 -17.53 -17.41 -18.53
C ASP A 275 -16.12 -17.98 -18.34
N GLU A 276 -15.69 -18.83 -19.29
CA GLU A 276 -14.48 -19.64 -19.14
C GLU A 276 -13.21 -18.77 -19.05
N ASP A 277 -13.14 -17.68 -19.81
CA ASP A 277 -11.98 -16.79 -19.84
C ASP A 277 -11.86 -16.03 -18.51
N VAL A 278 -12.97 -15.47 -18.01
CA VAL A 278 -12.94 -14.75 -16.73
C VAL A 278 -12.72 -15.70 -15.55
N GLN A 279 -13.33 -16.89 -15.56
CA GLN A 279 -13.10 -17.89 -14.51
C GLN A 279 -11.64 -18.38 -14.51
N ALA A 280 -11.03 -18.58 -15.68
CA ALA A 280 -9.62 -18.94 -15.79
C ALA A 280 -8.69 -17.83 -15.26
N LEU A 281 -8.99 -16.57 -15.60
CA LEU A 281 -8.29 -15.41 -15.06
C LEU A 281 -8.39 -15.33 -13.54
N CYS A 282 -9.60 -15.46 -12.98
CA CYS A 282 -9.81 -15.48 -11.52
C CYS A 282 -9.09 -16.66 -10.85
N ARG A 283 -9.07 -17.83 -11.48
CA ARG A 283 -8.39 -19.02 -10.97
C ARG A 283 -6.87 -18.86 -10.94
N ALA A 284 -6.31 -18.14 -11.92
CA ALA A 284 -4.88 -17.88 -12.01
C ALA A 284 -4.39 -16.82 -11.01
N ALA A 285 -5.28 -15.96 -10.51
CA ALA A 285 -4.93 -14.90 -9.58
C ALA A 285 -4.31 -15.43 -8.28
N LEU A 286 -3.34 -14.71 -7.73
CA LEU A 286 -2.52 -15.16 -6.60
C LEU A 286 -3.36 -15.53 -5.37
N ASN A 287 -4.39 -14.73 -5.08
CA ASN A 287 -5.29 -14.93 -3.95
C ASN A 287 -6.29 -16.09 -4.12
N TYR A 288 -6.38 -16.72 -5.31
CA TYR A 288 -7.25 -17.87 -5.55
C TYR A 288 -6.52 -19.12 -6.05
N SER A 289 -5.32 -18.98 -6.62
CA SER A 289 -4.54 -20.06 -7.24
C SER A 289 -4.26 -21.25 -6.32
N HIS A 290 -4.18 -21.02 -5.01
CA HIS A 290 -3.93 -22.06 -4.01
C HIS A 290 -5.18 -22.86 -3.59
N LEU A 291 -6.37 -22.40 -3.94
CA LEU A 291 -7.63 -23.09 -3.62
C LEU A 291 -7.72 -24.42 -4.36
N PRO A 292 -8.47 -25.41 -3.83
CA PRO A 292 -8.65 -26.70 -4.50
C PRO A 292 -9.46 -26.51 -5.80
N ASP A 293 -9.19 -27.36 -6.79
CA ASP A 293 -9.92 -27.36 -8.07
C ASP A 293 -11.42 -27.67 -7.90
N THR A 294 -11.78 -28.32 -6.79
CA THR A 294 -13.17 -28.61 -6.45
C THR A 294 -13.50 -28.26 -5.01
N VAL A 295 -14.72 -27.76 -4.80
CA VAL A 295 -15.31 -27.48 -3.48
C VAL A 295 -16.66 -28.19 -3.42
N GLY A 296 -16.84 -29.08 -2.44
CA GLY A 296 -18.08 -29.85 -2.30
C GLY A 296 -18.41 -30.75 -3.51
N GLY A 297 -17.38 -31.24 -4.22
CA GLY A 297 -17.53 -32.09 -5.41
C GLY A 297 -17.90 -31.35 -6.69
N ARG A 298 -17.88 -30.01 -6.69
CA ARG A 298 -18.08 -29.18 -7.89
C ARG A 298 -16.80 -28.40 -8.21
N PRO A 299 -16.52 -28.07 -9.48
CA PRO A 299 -15.43 -27.18 -9.83
C PRO A 299 -15.51 -25.89 -9.03
N TRP A 300 -14.37 -25.44 -8.49
CA TRP A 300 -14.29 -24.11 -7.89
C TRP A 300 -14.56 -23.06 -8.97
N LYS A 301 -15.35 -22.05 -8.62
CA LYS A 301 -15.66 -20.91 -9.47
C LYS A 301 -15.62 -19.66 -8.63
N TYR A 302 -15.11 -18.59 -9.20
CA TYR A 302 -15.22 -17.27 -8.64
C TYR A 302 -16.69 -16.82 -8.68
N ASP A 303 -17.22 -16.43 -7.53
CA ASP A 303 -18.54 -15.83 -7.41
C ASP A 303 -18.39 -14.36 -6.99
N PRO A 304 -18.77 -13.39 -7.85
CA PRO A 304 -18.63 -11.96 -7.56
C PRO A 304 -19.41 -11.50 -6.32
N ASN A 305 -20.49 -12.22 -5.97
CA ASN A 305 -21.31 -11.88 -4.82
C ASN A 305 -20.83 -12.56 -3.53
N TYR A 306 -19.84 -13.45 -3.61
CA TYR A 306 -19.40 -14.24 -2.48
C TYR A 306 -18.74 -13.37 -1.41
N PHE A 307 -19.25 -13.50 -0.19
CA PHE A 307 -18.60 -13.01 1.01
C PHE A 307 -18.98 -13.89 2.20
N ASP A 308 -17.97 -14.51 2.81
CA ASP A 308 -18.13 -15.21 4.09
C ASP A 308 -17.42 -14.43 5.22
N LEU A 309 -18.20 -14.05 6.23
CA LEU A 309 -17.70 -13.28 7.36
C LEU A 309 -16.74 -14.10 8.25
N SER A 310 -16.93 -15.41 8.35
CA SER A 310 -16.07 -16.28 9.16
C SER A 310 -14.70 -16.45 8.51
N GLU A 311 -14.65 -16.62 7.20
CA GLU A 311 -13.41 -16.65 6.43
C GLU A 311 -12.68 -15.30 6.47
N ALA A 312 -13.41 -14.19 6.34
CA ALA A 312 -12.82 -12.85 6.47
C ALA A 312 -12.27 -12.60 7.89
N LYS A 313 -12.96 -13.06 8.94
CA LYS A 313 -12.46 -13.05 10.31
C LYS A 313 -11.19 -13.89 10.46
N ALA A 314 -11.15 -15.07 9.84
CA ALA A 314 -9.97 -15.94 9.88
C ALA A 314 -8.75 -15.26 9.25
N ARG A 315 -8.89 -14.70 8.03
CA ARG A 315 -7.82 -13.94 7.35
C ARG A 315 -7.35 -12.75 8.18
N LEU A 316 -8.29 -12.01 8.79
CA LEU A 316 -7.97 -10.88 9.66
C LEU A 316 -7.17 -11.34 10.90
N GLN A 317 -7.59 -12.40 11.58
CA GLN A 317 -6.89 -12.93 12.75
C GLN A 317 -5.50 -13.48 12.39
N GLU A 318 -5.39 -14.17 11.26
CA GLU A 318 -4.11 -14.62 10.74
C GLU A 318 -3.16 -13.44 10.50
N ALA A 319 -3.63 -12.38 9.82
CA ALA A 319 -2.84 -11.19 9.58
C ALA A 319 -2.41 -10.51 10.90
N LEU A 320 -3.33 -10.34 11.85
CA LEU A 320 -3.05 -9.72 13.16
C LEU A 320 -2.06 -10.53 14.01
N SER A 321 -2.12 -11.86 13.94
CA SER A 321 -1.19 -12.75 14.66
C SER A 321 0.17 -12.88 13.97
N SER A 322 0.21 -12.67 12.66
CA SER A 322 1.42 -12.76 11.85
C SER A 322 2.40 -11.63 12.17
N ARG A 323 3.66 -12.00 12.40
CA ARG A 323 4.77 -11.05 12.51
C ARG A 323 5.40 -10.70 11.15
N ALA A 324 5.07 -11.46 10.11
CA ALA A 324 5.55 -11.24 8.76
C ALA A 324 4.81 -10.04 8.15
N SER A 325 5.39 -8.85 8.29
CA SER A 325 4.98 -7.63 7.61
C SER A 325 6.17 -7.13 6.82
N ASP A 326 6.19 -7.40 5.52
CA ASP A 326 7.24 -6.92 4.63
C ASP A 326 6.81 -5.58 4.01
N LYS A 327 7.29 -4.51 4.63
CA LYS A 327 6.97 -3.15 4.21
C LYS A 327 7.87 -2.65 3.08
N SER A 328 8.89 -3.42 2.72
CA SER A 328 9.73 -3.17 1.55
C SER A 328 9.07 -3.64 0.26
N GLY A 329 8.06 -4.51 0.34
CA GLY A 329 7.50 -5.20 -0.82
C GLY A 329 8.43 -6.31 -1.33
N PRO A 330 7.98 -7.10 -2.32
CA PRO A 330 8.75 -8.26 -2.76
C PRO A 330 9.98 -7.79 -3.56
N VAL A 331 11.19 -7.97 -3.01
CA VAL A 331 12.43 -7.71 -3.74
C VAL A 331 12.85 -8.96 -4.52
N THR A 332 12.76 -8.93 -5.85
CA THR A 332 13.88 -9.01 -6.83
C THR A 332 13.33 -9.41 -8.21
N ILE A 333 13.37 -8.52 -9.19
CA ILE A 333 13.42 -8.92 -10.61
C ILE A 333 14.90 -9.10 -10.93
N THR A 334 15.42 -10.32 -10.78
CA THR A 334 16.75 -10.68 -11.27
C THR A 334 16.61 -11.11 -12.72
N ARG A 335 17.02 -10.26 -13.68
CA ARG A 335 17.30 -10.74 -15.05
C ARG A 335 18.65 -11.44 -15.04
N ASP A 336 18.70 -12.62 -15.62
CA ASP A 336 19.95 -13.30 -15.95
C ASP A 336 20.76 -12.43 -16.93
N PRO A 337 22.03 -12.08 -16.63
CA PRO A 337 22.95 -11.41 -17.55
C PRO A 337 23.07 -12.11 -18.91
N GLU A 338 22.83 -13.42 -18.98
CA GLU A 338 22.93 -14.24 -20.19
C GLU A 338 21.61 -14.41 -20.97
N SER A 339 20.51 -13.76 -20.56
CA SER A 339 19.22 -13.85 -21.25
C SER A 339 19.28 -13.24 -22.68
N ARG A 340 19.58 -14.11 -23.67
CA ARG A 340 19.77 -13.82 -25.10
C ARG A 340 18.50 -13.44 -25.86
N ILE A 341 17.81 -12.39 -25.43
CA ILE A 341 16.78 -11.74 -26.27
C ILE A 341 17.10 -10.24 -26.29
N LEU A 342 18.19 -9.88 -26.96
CA LEU A 342 18.54 -8.52 -27.44
C LEU A 342 19.93 -8.55 -28.11
N GLY A 343 20.08 -9.35 -29.15
CA GLY A 343 21.02 -9.05 -30.24
C GLY A 343 20.14 -8.97 -31.48
N ASP A 344 19.95 -7.81 -32.11
CA ASP A 344 20.97 -7.34 -33.04
C ASP A 344 20.98 -5.83 -33.38
N GLU A 345 20.31 -4.93 -32.65
CA GLU A 345 20.17 -3.53 -33.12
C GLU A 345 20.64 -2.37 -32.24
N LEU A 346 21.35 -2.60 -31.12
CA LEU A 346 22.00 -1.48 -30.40
C LEU A 346 23.46 -1.81 -30.08
N GLY A 347 24.33 -0.91 -30.55
CA GLY A 347 25.75 -1.14 -30.74
C GLY A 347 26.53 -1.52 -29.48
N ARG A 348 27.63 -2.25 -29.74
CA ARG A 348 28.64 -2.70 -28.79
C ARG A 348 29.09 -1.55 -27.87
N GLY A 349 28.78 -1.68 -26.58
CA GLY A 349 29.43 -0.97 -25.48
C GLY A 349 29.76 -1.96 -24.38
N SER A 350 31.03 -2.06 -24.01
CA SER A 350 31.55 -2.97 -22.98
C SER A 350 30.85 -2.72 -21.63
N MET A 351 30.28 -3.76 -21.02
CA MET A 351 29.76 -3.72 -19.66
C MET A 351 30.91 -3.93 -18.66
N ASN A 352 31.05 -3.03 -17.68
CA ASN A 352 31.87 -3.26 -16.49
C ASN A 352 30.93 -3.60 -15.32
N GLU A 353 31.40 -4.47 -14.41
CA GLU A 353 30.69 -4.88 -13.19
C GLU A 353 30.23 -3.65 -12.37
N GLY A 354 28.95 -3.64 -11.96
CA GLY A 354 28.41 -2.63 -11.04
C GLY A 354 27.46 -1.59 -11.64
N GLN A 355 27.00 -1.72 -12.89
CA GLN A 355 25.99 -0.82 -13.46
C GLN A 355 24.83 -1.61 -14.10
N CYS A 356 23.63 -1.47 -13.54
CA CYS A 356 22.39 -2.01 -14.11
C CYS A 356 21.92 -1.06 -15.23
N THR A 357 22.01 -1.50 -16.50
CA THR A 357 21.53 -0.75 -17.67
C THR A 357 20.21 -1.31 -18.21
N ILE A 358 19.39 -0.39 -18.72
CA ILE A 358 18.00 -0.56 -19.16
C ILE A 358 17.94 -1.26 -20.52
N GLY A 359 17.04 -2.25 -20.66
CA GLY A 359 16.62 -2.81 -21.95
C GLY A 359 15.11 -2.66 -22.13
N ARG A 360 14.68 -2.16 -23.29
CA ARG A 360 13.26 -2.04 -23.68
C ARG A 360 12.76 -3.41 -24.14
N VAL A 361 11.66 -3.90 -23.57
CA VAL A 361 10.91 -5.08 -24.09
C VAL A 361 9.45 -4.63 -24.27
N GLY A 362 9.06 -4.29 -25.50
CA GLY A 362 7.73 -3.76 -25.80
C GLY A 362 7.40 -2.43 -25.10
N ASN A 363 6.11 -2.19 -24.85
CA ASN A 363 5.57 -0.97 -24.19
C ASN A 363 5.85 -0.90 -22.67
N MET A 364 6.65 -1.81 -22.11
CA MET A 364 7.04 -1.78 -20.69
C MET A 364 8.39 -1.08 -20.50
N MET A 365 8.37 0.00 -19.72
CA MET A 365 9.57 0.73 -19.29
C MET A 365 9.97 0.21 -17.90
N PHE A 366 11.22 -0.26 -17.76
CA PHE A 366 11.76 -0.70 -16.48
C PHE A 366 12.22 0.51 -15.66
N CYS A 367 11.69 0.64 -14.44
CA CYS A 367 12.16 1.63 -13.47
C CYS A 367 13.53 1.17 -12.92
N SER A 368 14.51 2.07 -12.88
CA SER A 368 15.78 1.78 -12.19
C SER A 368 15.51 1.61 -10.71
N MET A 369 15.33 0.38 -10.26
CA MET A 369 15.30 0.08 -8.84
C MET A 369 16.72 0.30 -8.32
N LYS A 370 16.92 1.27 -7.41
CA LYS A 370 18.08 1.22 -6.52
C LYS A 370 17.93 -0.09 -5.76
N VAL A 371 18.69 -1.12 -6.14
CA VAL A 371 18.82 -2.36 -5.37
C VAL A 371 19.42 -1.94 -4.04
N ARG A 372 18.56 -1.67 -3.05
CA ARG A 372 19.02 -1.62 -1.67
C ARG A 372 19.25 -3.07 -1.28
N GLN A 373 20.48 -3.40 -0.91
CA GLN A 373 20.75 -4.64 -0.21
C GLN A 373 19.78 -4.70 0.97
N ASP A 374 18.97 -5.75 1.03
CA ASP A 374 18.19 -6.07 2.21
C ASP A 374 19.18 -6.13 3.39
N PRO A 375 19.00 -5.32 4.45
CA PRO A 375 19.88 -5.39 5.61
C PRO A 375 19.77 -6.70 6.40
N PHE A 376 18.88 -7.64 6.01
CA PHE A 376 18.62 -8.86 6.76
C PHE A 376 18.63 -10.14 5.91
N ASP A 377 19.22 -11.21 6.46
CA ASP A 377 19.15 -12.55 5.88
C ASP A 377 17.73 -13.13 6.03
N ALA A 378 17.23 -13.71 4.94
CA ALA A 378 15.95 -14.43 4.93
C ALA A 378 15.90 -15.51 6.03
N PRO A 379 14.77 -15.66 6.74
CA PRO A 379 14.62 -16.66 7.77
C PRO A 379 14.97 -18.10 7.38
N GLU A 380 15.37 -18.89 8.36
CA GLU A 380 15.62 -20.32 8.18
C GLU A 380 14.31 -21.06 7.83
N GLY A 381 14.32 -21.80 6.72
CA GLY A 381 13.12 -22.42 6.13
C GLY A 381 12.32 -21.50 5.22
N SER A 382 12.83 -20.30 4.91
CA SER A 382 12.20 -19.45 3.89
C SER A 382 12.36 -20.07 2.51
N VAL A 383 11.25 -20.18 1.79
CA VAL A 383 11.20 -20.69 0.43
C VAL A 383 10.56 -19.62 -0.43
N THR A 384 11.36 -19.03 -1.31
CA THR A 384 10.87 -18.21 -2.41
C THR A 384 10.71 -19.11 -3.62
N THR A 385 9.47 -19.30 -4.07
CA THR A 385 9.20 -20.02 -5.32
C THR A 385 9.12 -19.00 -6.43
N VAL A 386 10.03 -19.12 -7.39
CA VAL A 386 10.08 -18.28 -8.58
C VAL A 386 9.64 -19.13 -9.76
N LYS A 387 8.58 -18.72 -10.46
CA LYS A 387 8.27 -19.30 -11.77
C LYS A 387 8.77 -18.36 -12.84
N THR A 388 9.45 -18.95 -13.82
CA THR A 388 9.87 -18.24 -15.02
C THR A 388 8.90 -18.58 -16.12
N ASP A 389 8.25 -17.55 -16.66
CA ASP A 389 7.44 -17.70 -17.86
C ASP A 389 8.36 -18.00 -19.04
N SER A 390 8.20 -19.20 -19.60
CA SER A 390 8.95 -19.68 -20.77
C SER A 390 8.82 -18.81 -22.03
N LYS A 391 7.73 -18.03 -22.16
CA LYS A 391 7.47 -17.17 -23.33
C LYS A 391 8.09 -15.79 -23.20
N THR A 392 8.00 -15.19 -22.01
CA THR A 392 8.46 -13.82 -21.76
C THR A 392 9.85 -13.76 -21.12
N GLY A 393 10.36 -14.87 -20.59
CA GLY A 393 11.59 -14.92 -19.81
C GLY A 393 11.49 -14.18 -18.47
N LEU A 394 10.30 -13.72 -18.10
CA LEU A 394 10.05 -13.01 -16.85
C LEU A 394 9.92 -14.03 -15.71
N SER A 395 10.77 -13.86 -14.71
CA SER A 395 10.70 -14.60 -13.45
C SER A 395 9.82 -13.84 -12.48
N ARG A 396 8.71 -14.45 -12.07
CA ARG A 396 7.79 -13.92 -11.06
C ARG A 396 7.94 -14.73 -9.78
N VAL A 397 8.08 -14.02 -8.66
CA VAL A 397 7.96 -14.63 -7.33
C VAL A 397 6.50 -14.99 -7.12
N GLU A 398 6.19 -16.28 -7.07
CA GLU A 398 4.82 -16.75 -6.87
C GLU A 398 4.49 -17.00 -5.40
N ASN A 399 5.49 -17.41 -4.61
CA ASN A 399 5.29 -17.70 -3.20
C ASN A 399 6.51 -17.30 -2.40
N ILE A 400 6.31 -16.49 -1.37
CA ILE A 400 7.31 -16.27 -0.32
C ILE A 400 6.81 -16.97 0.92
N LYS A 401 7.21 -18.23 1.09
CA LYS A 401 7.04 -18.90 2.37
C LYS A 401 8.16 -18.40 3.26
N VAL A 402 7.90 -17.41 4.10
CA VAL A 402 8.84 -16.99 5.14
C VAL A 402 8.98 -18.16 6.12
N GLY A 403 10.22 -18.57 6.41
CA GLY A 403 10.52 -19.68 7.31
C GLY A 403 10.00 -19.42 8.73
N ALA A 404 10.17 -20.38 9.62
CA ALA A 404 9.72 -20.23 11.01
C ALA A 404 10.57 -19.17 11.74
N GLU A 405 10.17 -17.90 11.69
CA GLU A 405 10.74 -16.88 12.54
C GLU A 405 10.10 -16.86 13.91
N LEU A 406 10.84 -17.39 14.87
CA LEU A 406 10.95 -16.75 16.17
C LEU A 406 11.94 -15.57 16.05
N ARG A 407 11.57 -14.52 15.32
CA ARG A 407 12.26 -13.22 15.44
C ARG A 407 11.23 -12.20 15.91
N GLY A 408 11.41 -11.72 17.13
CA GLY A 408 10.84 -10.44 17.50
C GLY A 408 11.78 -9.34 17.01
N ILE A 409 11.25 -8.14 16.86
CA ILE A 409 12.06 -6.93 16.73
C ILE A 409 12.07 -6.21 18.07
N CYS A 410 13.21 -5.61 18.40
CA CYS A 410 13.26 -4.70 19.53
C CYS A 410 12.34 -3.51 19.27
N GLY A 411 11.35 -3.30 20.13
CA GLY A 411 10.38 -2.20 20.02
C GLY A 411 10.99 -0.80 20.15
N PHE A 412 12.29 -0.69 20.43
CA PHE A 412 13.03 0.57 20.41
C PHE A 412 13.92 0.71 19.18
N CYS A 413 14.95 -0.13 19.06
CA CYS A 413 16.01 0.04 18.06
C CYS A 413 15.71 -0.69 16.75
N GLY A 414 14.61 -1.43 16.66
CA GLY A 414 14.19 -2.16 15.46
C GLY A 414 15.08 -3.35 15.09
N LYS A 415 16.13 -3.65 15.87
CA LYS A 415 17.01 -4.79 15.60
C LYS A 415 16.26 -6.11 15.80
N PRO A 416 16.30 -7.04 14.83
CA PRO A 416 15.83 -8.40 15.02
C PRO A 416 16.82 -9.14 15.93
N ASP A 417 16.32 -9.82 16.95
CA ASP A 417 17.15 -10.57 17.91
C ASP A 417 16.42 -11.84 18.37
N ARG A 418 17.18 -12.93 18.55
CA ARG A 418 16.69 -14.23 19.06
C ARG A 418 16.55 -14.22 20.60
N GLY A 419 17.19 -13.28 21.29
CA GLY A 419 17.23 -13.18 22.76
C GLY A 419 16.43 -12.03 23.36
N LEU A 420 15.41 -11.53 22.67
CA LEU A 420 14.65 -10.37 23.15
C LEU A 420 13.96 -10.66 24.49
N GLN A 421 14.00 -9.67 25.38
CA GLN A 421 13.29 -9.68 26.64
C GLN A 421 11.95 -8.97 26.50
N MET A 422 10.87 -9.62 26.93
CA MET A 422 9.55 -9.02 26.95
C MET A 422 9.44 -7.98 28.06
N CYS A 423 8.62 -6.95 27.81
CA CYS A 423 8.21 -6.01 28.85
C CYS A 423 7.51 -6.77 29.99
N GLY A 424 8.07 -6.71 31.20
CA GLY A 424 7.57 -7.48 32.34
C GLY A 424 6.13 -7.17 32.76
N ARG A 425 5.55 -6.04 32.32
CA ARG A 425 4.17 -5.65 32.61
C ARG A 425 3.19 -6.11 31.54
N CYS A 426 3.31 -5.62 30.31
CA CYS A 426 2.36 -5.93 29.25
C CYS A 426 2.64 -7.21 28.48
N ARG A 427 3.89 -7.70 28.51
CA ARG A 427 4.40 -8.84 27.73
C ARG A 427 4.19 -8.73 26.20
N ALA A 428 3.74 -7.58 25.70
CA ALA A 428 3.38 -7.34 24.31
C ALA A 428 4.54 -6.78 23.46
N ILE A 429 5.48 -6.06 24.08
CA ILE A 429 6.63 -5.44 23.42
C ILE A 429 7.93 -6.08 23.92
N TRP A 430 8.90 -6.23 23.03
CA TRP A 430 10.14 -6.96 23.23
C TRP A 430 11.36 -6.04 23.03
N TYR A 431 12.45 -6.28 23.75
CA TYR A 431 13.64 -5.40 23.74
C TYR A 431 14.93 -6.23 23.72
N CYS A 432 15.96 -5.74 23.01
CA CYS A 432 17.30 -6.35 23.04
C CYS A 432 17.86 -6.41 24.46
N ASP A 433 17.63 -5.33 25.21
CA ASP A 433 18.15 -5.15 26.55
C ASP A 433 17.30 -4.13 27.33
N ARG A 434 17.68 -3.93 28.59
CA ARG A 434 17.01 -2.98 29.49
C ARG A 434 17.21 -1.52 29.08
N GLU A 435 18.23 -1.18 28.30
CA GLU A 435 18.45 0.18 27.81
C GLU A 435 17.45 0.53 26.71
N CYS A 436 17.24 -0.36 25.75
CA CYS A 436 16.21 -0.24 24.74
C CYS A 436 14.82 -0.12 25.37
N GLN A 437 14.53 -0.89 26.42
CA GLN A 437 13.29 -0.75 27.17
C GLN A 437 13.14 0.63 27.80
N LYS A 438 14.18 1.15 28.47
CA LYS A 438 14.17 2.48 29.10
C LYS A 438 13.96 3.59 28.07
N SER A 439 14.62 3.50 26.93
CA SER A 439 14.52 4.53 25.88
C SER A 439 13.15 4.53 25.21
N HIS A 440 12.57 3.35 24.97
CA HIS A 440 11.19 3.26 24.46
C HIS A 440 10.14 3.54 25.55
N TRP A 441 10.49 3.52 26.84
CA TRP A 441 9.50 3.67 27.92
C TRP A 441 8.71 4.97 27.85
N VAL A 442 9.30 6.04 27.32
CA VAL A 442 8.63 7.35 27.14
C VAL A 442 7.37 7.21 26.30
N ASP A 443 7.42 6.43 25.22
CA ASP A 443 6.30 6.18 24.32
C ASP A 443 5.49 4.94 24.74
N HIS A 444 6.19 3.86 25.13
CA HIS A 444 5.58 2.58 25.46
C HIS A 444 4.67 2.64 26.69
N LYS A 445 5.01 3.44 27.72
CA LYS A 445 4.25 3.48 28.99
C LYS A 445 2.77 3.80 28.82
N VAL A 446 2.41 4.48 27.73
CA VAL A 446 1.03 4.88 27.41
C VAL A 446 0.22 3.69 26.89
N ALA A 447 0.87 2.75 26.19
CA ALA A 447 0.25 1.54 25.64
C ALA A 447 0.54 0.27 26.48
N CYS A 448 1.27 0.39 27.58
CA CYS A 448 1.72 -0.73 28.41
C CYS A 448 0.63 -1.20 29.38
N ILE A 449 -0.28 -2.04 28.90
CA ILE A 449 -1.39 -2.62 29.66
C ILE A 449 -1.05 -4.07 30.03
N ALA A 450 -1.18 -4.44 31.31
CA ALA A 450 -0.96 -5.82 31.74
C ALA A 450 -2.04 -6.73 31.14
N PRO A 451 -1.69 -7.93 30.65
CA PRO A 451 -2.71 -8.88 30.24
C PRO A 451 -3.48 -9.29 31.50
N ASP A 452 -4.76 -8.94 31.57
CA ASP A 452 -5.68 -9.56 32.53
C ASP A 452 -5.57 -11.07 32.35
N THR A 453 -5.54 -11.81 33.48
CA THR A 453 -5.19 -13.22 33.58
C THR A 453 -6.05 -14.10 32.67
N ILE A 454 -5.65 -14.24 31.41
CA ILE A 454 -6.06 -15.33 30.54
C ILE A 454 -5.10 -16.47 30.85
N ASP A 455 -5.63 -17.48 31.53
CA ASP A 455 -4.96 -18.76 31.77
C ASP A 455 -4.48 -19.32 30.42
N PRO A 456 -3.16 -19.50 30.23
CA PRO A 456 -2.61 -20.10 29.00
C PRO A 456 -3.04 -21.56 28.79
N GLY A 457 -3.71 -22.18 29.78
CA GLY A 457 -4.00 -23.62 29.82
C GLY A 457 -5.32 -24.09 29.21
N THR A 458 -6.19 -23.24 28.67
CA THR A 458 -7.52 -23.70 28.19
C THR A 458 -7.66 -23.85 26.66
N PHE A 459 -6.61 -23.62 25.89
CA PHE A 459 -6.60 -24.04 24.48
C PHE A 459 -5.69 -25.25 24.36
N TYR A 460 -6.19 -26.32 23.74
CA TYR A 460 -5.56 -27.63 23.55
C TYR A 460 -5.82 -28.67 24.65
N SER A 461 -7.03 -29.24 24.68
CA SER A 461 -7.17 -30.67 25.05
C SER A 461 -6.72 -31.54 23.88
N GLU A 462 -5.87 -32.53 24.13
CA GLU A 462 -5.32 -33.46 23.12
C GLU A 462 -6.39 -34.15 22.24
N GLU A 463 -7.64 -34.28 22.71
CA GLU A 463 -8.74 -34.84 21.91
C GLU A 463 -9.08 -34.02 20.65
N SER A 464 -8.80 -32.72 20.62
CA SER A 464 -9.11 -31.87 19.46
C SER A 464 -8.12 -32.05 18.30
N ARG A 465 -6.96 -32.69 18.51
CA ARG A 465 -5.97 -32.96 17.45
C ARG A 465 -6.27 -34.19 16.60
N LEU A 466 -7.14 -35.10 17.05
CA LEU A 466 -7.38 -36.40 16.38
C LEU A 466 -8.67 -36.49 15.56
N LYS A 467 -9.45 -35.40 15.41
CA LYS A 467 -10.65 -35.39 14.56
C LYS A 467 -10.48 -34.74 13.18
N ILE A 468 -9.30 -34.20 12.87
CA ILE A 468 -8.94 -33.78 11.50
C ILE A 468 -7.97 -34.83 10.94
N ILE A 469 -8.52 -36.01 10.65
CA ILE A 469 -8.11 -37.03 9.66
C ILE A 469 -9.08 -38.18 9.91
N ARG A 470 -10.29 -38.05 9.35
CA ARG A 470 -11.13 -39.13 8.81
C ARG A 470 -12.36 -38.54 8.15
#